data_AF-A0A3D5Z8P4-F1
#
_entry.id   AF-A0A3D5Z8P4-F1
#
_cell.length_a   1.000
_cell.length_b   1.000
_cell.length_c   1.000
_cell.angle_alpha   90.00
_cell.angle_beta   90.00
_cell.angle_gamma   90.00
#
_symmetry.space_group_name_H-M   'P 1'
#
loop_
_entity.id
_entity.type
_entity.pdbx_description
1 polymer ?
#
loop_
_entity_poly.entity_id
_entity_poly.type
_entity_poly.pdbx_seq_one_letter_code
_entity_poly.pdbx_strand_id
1 'polypeptide(L)'
;MNWFLTFLFIFYIGCTAGWIMEFFFRRAVSGHWVNPGFLVGPYLPIYGFGLTALTLIYLLFRNMTVHPIIVILLMGATMTLIEFIGGLSFVDGKGVKLWDYSNEWGNYKGIICPLFSAIWTAIAAIYYFFLASPILNLLKWFSNNLAFSFVLGVFFGVIVIDYVYSTNLLKKIKKYAKENELDVKLEELRVYIQEQQKRRQEKYSFILSFKQNKPLKEFLDDYKKSKSTKKSFKLFRKN
;
A
#
# COMPACT_ATOMS: atom_id res chain seq x y z
N MET A 1 -24.21 17.51 3.29
CA MET A 1 -23.81 16.09 3.16
C MET A 1 -23.18 15.64 4.47
N ASN A 2 -23.42 14.39 4.88
CA ASN A 2 -22.83 13.83 6.10
C ASN A 2 -21.29 13.75 5.95
N TRP A 3 -20.56 14.41 6.85
CA TRP A 3 -19.09 14.40 6.89
C TRP A 3 -18.50 12.98 6.84
N PHE A 4 -19.18 12.02 7.48
CA PHE A 4 -18.79 10.62 7.45
C PHE A 4 -18.73 10.07 6.01
N LEU A 5 -19.81 10.23 5.23
CA LEU A 5 -19.86 9.77 3.84
C LEU A 5 -18.87 10.48 2.93
N THR A 6 -18.62 11.77 3.19
CA THR A 6 -17.60 12.56 2.50
C THR A 6 -16.21 11.93 2.68
N PHE A 7 -15.81 11.64 3.91
CA PHE A 7 -14.50 11.02 4.17
C PHE A 7 -14.41 9.59 3.62
N LEU A 8 -15.48 8.79 3.70
CA LEU A 8 -15.51 7.46 3.09
C LEU A 8 -15.32 7.51 1.57
N PHE A 9 -15.92 8.49 0.88
CA PHE A 9 -15.77 8.65 -0.56
C PHE A 9 -14.34 9.09 -0.94
N ILE A 10 -13.74 10.03 -0.21
CA ILE A 10 -12.33 10.44 -0.42
C ILE A 10 -11.41 9.24 -0.20
N PHE A 11 -11.63 8.48 0.87
CA PHE A 11 -10.86 7.28 1.17
C PHE A 11 -10.98 6.24 0.04
N TYR A 12 -12.18 6.02 -0.50
CA TYR A 12 -12.42 5.15 -1.65
C TYR A 12 -11.62 5.59 -2.89
N ILE A 13 -11.64 6.90 -3.22
CA ILE A 13 -10.85 7.44 -4.33
C ILE A 13 -9.36 7.20 -4.10
N GLY A 14 -8.87 7.52 -2.89
CA GLY A 14 -7.45 7.36 -2.56
C GLY A 14 -6.99 5.91 -2.63
N CYS A 15 -7.80 4.97 -2.13
CA CYS A 15 -7.50 3.55 -2.18
C CYS A 15 -7.40 3.01 -3.60
N THR A 16 -8.35 3.39 -4.46
CA THR A 16 -8.42 2.90 -5.84
C THR A 16 -7.37 3.54 -6.73
N ALA A 17 -7.24 4.87 -6.70
CA ALA A 17 -6.22 5.59 -7.47
C ALA A 17 -4.80 5.22 -7.03
N GLY A 18 -4.57 5.11 -5.71
CA GLY A 18 -3.29 4.66 -5.17
C GLY A 18 -2.92 3.26 -5.62
N TRP A 19 -3.88 2.33 -5.62
CA TRP A 19 -3.66 0.98 -6.13
C TRP A 19 -3.32 0.96 -7.62
N ILE A 20 -4.07 1.69 -8.46
CA ILE A 20 -3.81 1.79 -9.90
C ILE A 20 -2.39 2.31 -10.15
N MET A 21 -2.01 3.41 -9.49
CA MET A 21 -0.70 4.02 -9.64
C MET A 21 0.43 3.06 -9.24
N GLU A 22 0.33 2.42 -8.07
CA GLU A 22 1.31 1.45 -7.58
C GLU A 22 1.40 0.21 -8.47
N PHE A 23 0.26 -0.25 -8.99
CA PHE A 23 0.21 -1.41 -9.88
C PHE A 23 1.01 -1.15 -11.18
N PHE A 24 0.84 0.01 -11.81
CA PHE A 24 1.61 0.38 -13.00
C PHE A 24 3.07 0.70 -12.68
N PHE A 25 3.34 1.40 -11.58
CA PHE A 25 4.69 1.70 -11.13
C PHE A 25 5.51 0.41 -10.92
N ARG A 26 4.94 -0.58 -10.23
CA ARG A 26 5.61 -1.87 -9.99
C ARG A 26 5.83 -2.65 -11.27
N ARG A 27 4.90 -2.60 -12.22
CA ARG A 27 5.12 -3.19 -13.55
C ARG A 27 6.31 -2.54 -14.25
N ALA A 28 6.44 -1.22 -14.20
CA ALA A 28 7.53 -0.50 -14.84
C ALA A 28 8.90 -0.82 -14.18
N VAL A 29 8.94 -0.93 -12.85
CA VAL A 29 10.19 -1.17 -12.10
C VAL A 29 10.59 -2.65 -12.09
N SER A 30 9.68 -3.55 -11.74
CA SER A 30 9.97 -4.98 -11.51
C SER A 30 9.75 -5.86 -12.75
N GLY A 31 9.01 -5.37 -13.75
CA GLY A 31 8.57 -6.17 -14.89
C GLY A 31 7.52 -7.22 -14.55
N HIS A 32 6.99 -7.29 -13.32
CA HIS A 32 6.00 -8.30 -12.92
C HIS A 32 4.64 -7.66 -12.65
N TRP A 33 3.58 -8.39 -13.02
CA TRP A 33 2.21 -8.02 -12.69
C TRP A 33 1.84 -8.68 -11.36
N VAL A 34 2.13 -8.00 -10.27
CA VAL A 34 1.83 -8.44 -8.91
C VAL A 34 0.96 -7.43 -8.19
N ASN A 35 0.05 -7.91 -7.35
CA ASN A 35 -0.79 -7.02 -6.55
C ASN A 35 0.10 -6.24 -5.56
N PRO A 36 0.06 -4.90 -5.54
CA PRO A 36 0.76 -4.10 -4.54
C PRO A 36 0.16 -4.25 -3.14
N GLY A 37 0.96 -3.97 -2.12
CA GLY A 37 0.50 -3.77 -0.74
C GLY A 37 0.17 -5.03 0.04
N PHE A 38 -0.46 -4.85 1.20
CA PHE A 38 -0.77 -5.93 2.15
C PHE A 38 -2.01 -6.73 1.77
N LEU A 39 -3.05 -6.04 1.34
CA LEU A 39 -4.34 -6.62 1.00
C LEU A 39 -4.29 -7.42 -0.31
N VAL A 40 -5.30 -8.26 -0.51
CA VAL A 40 -5.39 -9.22 -1.62
C VAL A 40 -6.26 -8.64 -2.75
N GLY A 41 -7.15 -7.71 -2.42
CA GLY A 41 -7.97 -6.94 -3.37
C GLY A 41 -7.25 -5.73 -3.98
N PRO A 42 -7.90 -5.07 -4.97
CA PRO A 42 -7.32 -3.97 -5.73
C PRO A 42 -7.51 -2.60 -5.02
N TYR A 43 -6.97 -2.48 -3.81
CA TYR A 43 -7.05 -1.25 -3.02
C TYR A 43 -5.85 -1.11 -2.08
N LEU A 44 -5.38 0.13 -1.91
CA LEU A 44 -4.30 0.46 -0.98
C LEU A 44 -4.79 1.45 0.10
N PRO A 45 -5.16 0.95 1.30
CA PRO A 45 -5.66 1.79 2.39
C PRO A 45 -4.75 2.95 2.77
N ILE A 46 -3.43 2.79 2.70
CA ILE A 46 -2.47 3.85 3.03
C ILE A 46 -2.65 5.10 2.15
N TYR A 47 -2.97 4.92 0.86
CA TYR A 47 -3.28 6.03 -0.05
C TYR A 47 -4.68 6.61 0.21
N GLY A 48 -5.63 5.78 0.65
CA GLY A 48 -6.94 6.24 1.13
C GLY A 48 -6.81 7.18 2.33
N PHE A 49 -6.04 6.78 3.34
CA PHE A 49 -5.74 7.61 4.51
C PHE A 49 -4.97 8.87 4.11
N GLY A 50 -3.96 8.74 3.24
CA GLY A 50 -3.19 9.87 2.73
C GLY A 50 -4.07 10.91 2.05
N LEU A 51 -4.87 10.52 1.05
CA LEU A 51 -5.76 11.45 0.35
C LEU A 51 -6.79 12.09 1.29
N THR A 52 -7.31 11.33 2.25
CA THR A 52 -8.25 11.85 3.25
C THR A 52 -7.58 12.90 4.13
N ALA A 53 -6.36 12.65 4.62
CA ALA A 53 -5.60 13.58 5.44
C ALA A 53 -5.24 14.85 4.67
N LEU A 54 -4.75 14.72 3.43
CA LEU A 54 -4.47 15.86 2.55
C LEU A 54 -5.73 16.70 2.32
N THR A 55 -6.87 16.06 2.05
CA THR A 55 -8.14 16.78 1.84
C THR A 55 -8.61 17.48 3.11
N LEU A 56 -8.50 16.82 4.26
CA LEU A 56 -8.88 17.40 5.55
C LEU A 56 -8.04 18.64 5.86
N ILE A 57 -6.71 18.53 5.75
CA ILE A 57 -5.79 19.66 5.98
C ILE A 57 -6.11 20.79 5.01
N TYR A 58 -6.32 20.49 3.72
CA TYR A 58 -6.71 21.49 2.74
C TYR A 58 -8.00 22.22 3.15
N LEU A 59 -9.05 21.48 3.54
CA LEU A 59 -10.33 22.06 3.95
C LEU A 59 -10.24 22.90 5.23
N LEU A 60 -9.35 22.54 6.17
CA LEU A 60 -9.13 23.30 7.40
C LEU A 60 -8.47 24.66 7.11
N PHE A 61 -7.46 24.67 6.24
CA PHE A 61 -6.64 25.86 6.02
C PHE A 61 -7.06 26.73 4.83
N ARG A 62 -7.88 26.23 3.90
CA ARG A 62 -8.27 26.98 2.68
C ARG A 62 -8.93 28.34 2.90
N ASN A 63 -9.56 28.56 4.06
CA ASN A 63 -10.22 29.81 4.42
C ASN A 63 -9.42 30.63 5.44
N MET A 64 -8.22 30.17 5.81
CA MET A 64 -7.32 30.84 6.74
C MET A 64 -6.24 31.60 5.97
N THR A 65 -5.74 32.70 6.53
CA THR A 65 -4.60 33.45 5.99
C THR A 65 -3.29 32.79 6.41
N VAL A 66 -3.05 31.55 5.96
CA VAL A 66 -1.80 30.81 6.21
C VAL A 66 -1.03 30.67 4.90
N HIS A 67 0.29 30.84 4.95
CA HIS A 67 1.13 30.72 3.76
C HIS A 67 1.08 29.28 3.20
N PRO A 68 0.87 29.07 1.88
CA PRO A 68 0.71 27.74 1.28
C PRO A 68 1.84 26.75 1.61
N ILE A 69 3.08 27.24 1.69
CA ILE A 69 4.24 26.41 2.05
C ILE A 69 4.07 25.75 3.42
N ILE A 70 3.54 26.46 4.41
CA ILE A 70 3.33 25.90 5.77
C ILE A 70 2.32 24.75 5.70
N VAL A 71 1.23 24.94 4.93
CA VAL A 71 0.21 23.92 4.75
C VAL A 71 0.77 22.69 4.02
N ILE A 72 1.58 22.89 2.99
CA ILE A 72 2.24 21.81 2.22
C ILE A 72 3.23 21.03 3.10
N LEU A 73 4.02 21.73 3.93
CA LEU A 73 4.93 21.07 4.86
C LEU A 73 4.18 20.25 5.91
N LEU A 74 3.07 20.76 6.44
CA LEU A 74 2.20 20.03 7.35
C LEU A 74 1.60 18.78 6.67
N MET A 75 1.15 18.91 5.42
CA MET A 75 0.66 17.80 4.62
C MET A 75 1.74 16.73 4.39
N GLY A 76 2.95 17.13 3.98
CA GLY A 76 4.09 16.24 3.79
C GLY A 76 4.46 15.50 5.08
N ALA A 77 4.55 16.23 6.20
CA ALA A 77 4.80 15.65 7.52
C ALA A 77 3.71 14.64 7.93
N THR A 78 2.43 14.95 7.65
CA THR A 78 1.32 14.05 7.92
C THR A 78 1.38 12.79 7.07
N MET A 79 1.79 12.90 5.80
CA MET A 79 2.01 11.74 4.92
C MET A 79 3.14 10.84 5.45
N THR A 80 4.27 11.42 5.83
CA THR A 80 5.37 10.68 6.48
C THR A 80 4.92 10.02 7.78
N LEU A 81 4.07 10.68 8.57
CA LEU A 81 3.52 10.08 9.80
C LEU A 81 2.61 8.88 9.50
N ILE A 82 1.75 8.98 8.47
CA ILE A 82 0.91 7.86 8.02
C ILE A 82 1.78 6.68 7.55
N GLU A 83 2.83 6.95 6.78
CA GLU A 83 3.81 5.94 6.36
C GLU A 83 4.49 5.28 7.56
N PHE A 84 4.90 6.09 8.54
CA PHE A 84 5.53 5.60 9.75
C PHE A 84 4.60 4.67 10.55
N ILE A 85 3.37 5.10 10.84
CA ILE A 85 2.36 4.29 11.54
C ILE A 85 2.04 3.01 10.75
N GLY A 86 1.89 3.13 9.43
CA GLY A 86 1.65 2.00 8.54
C GLY A 86 2.77 0.98 8.58
N GLY A 87 4.02 1.42 8.54
CA GLY A 87 5.18 0.54 8.59
C GLY A 87 5.43 -0.09 9.97
N LEU A 88 5.11 0.60 11.07
CA LEU A 88 5.24 0.04 12.43
C LEU A 88 4.47 -1.27 12.60
N SER A 89 3.32 -1.42 11.91
CA SER A 89 2.52 -2.66 11.88
C SER A 89 3.30 -3.89 11.38
N PHE A 90 4.47 -3.69 10.78
CA PHE A 90 5.33 -4.72 10.21
C PHE A 90 6.72 -4.82 10.88
N VAL A 91 7.05 -3.94 11.84
CA VAL A 91 8.40 -3.83 12.42
C VAL A 91 8.62 -4.66 13.68
N ASP A 92 7.56 -5.04 14.42
CA ASP A 92 7.69 -5.73 15.72
C ASP A 92 8.18 -7.20 15.68
N GLY A 93 8.88 -7.61 14.62
CA GLY A 93 9.62 -8.87 14.62
C GLY A 93 10.27 -9.16 13.28
N LYS A 94 11.52 -9.66 13.33
CA LYS A 94 12.17 -10.33 12.20
C LYS A 94 11.15 -11.28 11.54
N GLY A 95 10.74 -11.00 10.31
CA GLY A 95 9.67 -11.76 9.70
C GLY A 95 9.20 -11.25 8.35
N VAL A 96 8.31 -10.26 8.33
CA VAL A 96 7.64 -9.83 7.08
C VAL A 96 7.61 -8.31 6.94
N LYS A 97 8.14 -7.80 5.83
CA LYS A 97 8.12 -6.38 5.45
C LYS A 97 7.32 -6.15 4.16
N LEU A 98 6.63 -5.02 4.08
CA LEU A 98 5.99 -4.55 2.84
C LEU A 98 6.94 -3.73 1.97
N TRP A 99 7.69 -2.83 2.61
CA TRP A 99 8.77 -2.05 2.02
C TRP A 99 9.95 -2.01 3.00
N ASP A 100 11.13 -1.64 2.50
CA ASP A 100 12.35 -1.58 3.31
C ASP A 100 13.28 -0.47 2.80
N TYR A 101 13.42 0.58 3.60
CA TYR A 101 14.32 1.72 3.35
C TYR A 101 15.61 1.66 4.18
N SER A 102 15.99 0.50 4.70
CA SER A 102 17.19 0.36 5.55
C SER A 102 18.49 0.79 4.87
N ASN A 103 18.52 0.80 3.53
CA ASN A 103 19.68 1.22 2.74
C ASN A 103 19.68 2.72 2.40
N GLU A 104 18.61 3.45 2.73
CA GLU A 104 18.49 4.88 2.43
C GLU A 104 19.14 5.72 3.54
N TRP A 105 19.73 6.85 3.14
CA TRP A 105 20.33 7.78 4.10
C TRP A 105 19.27 8.34 5.06
N GLY A 106 19.61 8.45 6.34
CA GLY A 106 18.72 8.99 7.37
C GLY A 106 17.46 8.15 7.63
N ASN A 107 17.43 6.88 7.22
CA ASN A 107 16.29 6.01 7.46
C ASN A 107 16.04 5.79 8.96
N TYR A 108 14.77 5.65 9.33
CA TYR A 108 14.36 5.30 10.68
C TYR A 108 13.60 3.98 10.67
N LYS A 109 14.16 2.97 11.38
CA LYS A 109 13.66 1.59 11.44
C LYS A 109 13.47 0.91 10.07
N GLY A 110 14.07 1.43 9.00
CA GLY A 110 13.81 1.02 7.62
C GLY A 110 12.39 1.34 7.12
N ILE A 111 11.61 2.17 7.83
CA ILE A 111 10.20 2.48 7.50
C ILE A 111 10.05 3.78 6.72
N ILE A 112 10.72 4.83 7.20
CA ILE A 112 10.69 6.18 6.62
C ILE A 112 12.12 6.65 6.37
N CYS A 113 12.30 7.55 5.41
CA CYS A 113 13.55 8.28 5.24
C CYS A 113 13.29 9.70 4.69
N PRO A 114 14.29 10.60 4.74
CA PRO A 114 14.17 11.96 4.23
C PRO A 114 13.81 12.03 2.74
N LEU A 115 14.35 11.12 1.91
CA LEU A 115 14.07 11.09 0.47
C LEU A 115 12.58 10.86 0.19
N PHE A 116 11.97 9.82 0.79
CA PHE A 116 10.54 9.56 0.62
C PHE A 116 9.68 10.64 1.28
N SER A 117 10.10 11.20 2.41
CA SER A 117 9.42 12.35 3.02
C SER A 117 9.40 13.58 2.11
N ALA A 118 10.48 13.83 1.37
CA ALA A 118 10.54 14.90 0.37
C ALA A 118 9.62 14.60 -0.82
N ILE A 119 9.57 13.35 -1.29
CA ILE A 119 8.64 12.91 -2.34
C ILE A 119 7.18 13.11 -1.88
N TRP A 120 6.84 12.72 -0.66
CA TRP A 120 5.51 12.95 -0.09
C TRP A 120 5.16 14.43 0.01
N THR A 121 6.13 15.28 0.35
CA THR A 121 5.96 16.74 0.37
C THR A 121 5.73 17.31 -1.02
N ALA A 122 6.45 16.82 -2.04
CA ALA A 122 6.21 17.20 -3.44
C ALA A 122 4.83 16.77 -3.91
N ILE A 123 4.39 15.55 -3.57
CA ILE A 123 3.03 15.08 -3.84
C ILE A 123 1.98 15.95 -3.13
N ALA A 124 2.24 16.36 -1.88
CA ALA A 124 1.37 17.29 -1.16
C ALA A 124 1.28 18.65 -1.85
N ALA A 125 2.36 19.17 -2.42
CA ALA A 125 2.35 20.40 -3.21
C ALA A 125 1.50 20.23 -4.48
N ILE A 126 1.69 19.13 -5.22
CA ILE A 126 0.87 18.79 -6.40
C ILE A 126 -0.60 18.70 -6.00
N TYR A 127 -0.89 18.07 -4.88
CA TYR A 127 -2.25 17.98 -4.35
C TYR A 127 -2.84 19.36 -4.07
N TYR A 128 -2.13 20.20 -3.32
CA TYR A 128 -2.57 21.52 -2.90
C TYR A 128 -2.90 22.43 -4.09
N PHE A 129 -2.02 22.49 -5.09
CA PHE A 129 -2.17 23.39 -6.23
C PHE A 129 -3.08 22.83 -7.34
N PHE A 130 -3.08 21.50 -7.56
CA PHE A 130 -3.71 20.93 -8.75
C PHE A 130 -4.82 19.91 -8.46
N LEU A 131 -4.68 19.04 -7.46
CA LEU A 131 -5.64 17.95 -7.24
C LEU A 131 -6.79 18.31 -6.29
N ALA A 132 -6.60 19.29 -5.40
CA ALA A 132 -7.62 19.66 -4.43
C ALA A 132 -8.94 20.06 -5.12
N SER A 133 -8.90 20.92 -6.14
CA SER A 133 -10.10 21.36 -6.86
C SER A 133 -10.85 20.20 -7.57
N PRO A 134 -10.18 19.35 -8.39
CA PRO A 134 -10.79 18.14 -8.95
C PRO A 134 -11.42 17.21 -7.89
N ILE A 135 -10.75 16.97 -6.78
CA ILE A 135 -11.26 16.11 -5.69
C ILE A 135 -12.52 16.73 -5.06
N LEU A 136 -12.51 18.05 -4.82
CA LEU A 136 -13.70 18.74 -4.31
C LEU A 136 -14.87 18.71 -5.31
N ASN A 137 -14.60 18.74 -6.61
CA ASN A 137 -15.64 18.60 -7.64
C ASN A 137 -16.22 17.18 -7.68
N LEU A 138 -15.39 16.14 -7.53
CA LEU A 138 -15.86 14.77 -7.35
C LEU A 138 -16.75 14.62 -6.11
N LEU A 139 -16.41 15.31 -5.01
CA LEU A 139 -17.24 15.34 -3.81
C LEU A 139 -18.59 16.01 -4.04
N LYS A 140 -18.63 17.13 -4.79
CA LYS A 140 -19.90 17.76 -5.18
C LYS A 140 -20.75 16.81 -6.03
N TRP A 141 -20.13 16.13 -7.00
CA TRP A 141 -20.82 15.11 -7.78
C TRP A 141 -21.39 14.01 -6.90
N PHE A 142 -20.60 13.48 -5.96
CA PHE A 142 -21.07 12.46 -5.02
C PHE A 142 -22.23 12.96 -4.13
N SER A 143 -22.19 14.23 -3.71
CA SER A 143 -23.29 14.86 -2.97
C SER A 143 -24.60 14.91 -3.74
N ASN A 144 -24.54 14.97 -5.07
CA ASN A 144 -25.71 14.99 -5.92
C ASN A 144 -26.16 13.57 -6.33
N ASN A 145 -25.34 12.56 -6.06
CA ASN A 145 -25.55 11.17 -6.46
C ASN A 145 -25.47 10.24 -5.24
N LEU A 146 -26.32 10.48 -4.23
CA LEU A 146 -26.31 9.71 -2.98
C LEU A 146 -26.52 8.20 -3.17
N ALA A 147 -27.13 7.75 -4.28
CA ALA A 147 -27.24 6.33 -4.61
C ALA A 147 -25.88 5.62 -4.67
N PHE A 148 -24.80 6.35 -5.00
CA PHE A 148 -23.44 5.82 -4.99
C PHE A 148 -22.96 5.41 -3.58
N SER A 149 -23.62 5.87 -2.51
CA SER A 149 -23.34 5.42 -1.15
C SER A 149 -23.52 3.91 -0.96
N PHE A 150 -24.39 3.26 -1.74
CA PHE A 150 -24.50 1.80 -1.77
C PHE A 150 -23.20 1.14 -2.26
N VAL A 151 -22.62 1.68 -3.35
CA VAL A 151 -21.33 1.20 -3.90
C VAL A 151 -20.21 1.37 -2.87
N LEU A 152 -20.19 2.50 -2.16
CA LEU A 152 -19.26 2.70 -1.05
C LEU A 152 -19.48 1.66 0.06
N GLY A 153 -20.72 1.40 0.47
CA GLY A 153 -21.03 0.38 1.48
C GLY A 153 -20.50 -1.00 1.10
N VAL A 154 -20.72 -1.42 -0.15
CA VAL A 154 -20.18 -2.69 -0.68
C VAL A 154 -18.66 -2.69 -0.69
N PHE A 155 -18.03 -1.60 -1.17
CA PHE A 155 -16.57 -1.47 -1.20
C PHE A 155 -15.95 -1.63 0.19
N PHE A 156 -16.49 -0.95 1.21
CA PHE A 156 -16.01 -1.07 2.58
C PHE A 156 -16.26 -2.46 3.17
N GLY A 157 -17.41 -3.08 2.87
CA GLY A 157 -17.69 -4.47 3.25
C GLY A 157 -16.63 -5.44 2.70
N VAL A 158 -16.27 -5.30 1.42
CA VAL A 158 -15.22 -6.09 0.77
C VAL A 158 -13.85 -5.85 1.41
N ILE A 159 -13.48 -4.59 1.67
CA ILE A 159 -12.22 -4.25 2.34
C ILE A 159 -12.12 -4.89 3.73
N VAL A 160 -13.20 -4.89 4.51
CA VAL A 160 -13.21 -5.48 5.85
C VAL A 160 -13.00 -6.99 5.79
N ILE A 161 -13.70 -7.68 4.89
CA ILE A 161 -13.54 -9.12 4.70
C ILE A 161 -12.10 -9.45 4.28
N ASP A 162 -11.54 -8.71 3.34
CA ASP A 162 -10.16 -8.91 2.91
C ASP A 162 -9.17 -8.59 4.02
N TYR A 163 -9.36 -7.52 4.79
CA TYR A 163 -8.49 -7.21 5.91
C TYR A 163 -8.42 -8.38 6.91
N VAL A 164 -9.56 -9.00 7.25
CA VAL A 164 -9.58 -10.19 8.11
C VAL A 164 -8.85 -11.37 7.46
N TYR A 165 -9.08 -11.63 6.18
CA TYR A 165 -8.39 -12.70 5.45
C TYR A 165 -6.86 -12.47 5.37
N SER A 166 -6.45 -11.29 4.93
CA SER A 166 -5.06 -10.86 4.76
C SER A 166 -4.29 -10.83 6.07
N THR A 167 -4.91 -10.42 7.18
CA THR A 167 -4.27 -10.45 8.52
C THR A 167 -4.03 -11.87 8.99
N ASN A 168 -5.00 -12.78 8.81
CA ASN A 168 -4.83 -14.19 9.14
C ASN A 168 -3.73 -14.85 8.31
N LEU A 169 -3.66 -14.52 7.02
CA LEU A 169 -2.58 -14.97 6.15
C LEU A 169 -1.22 -14.45 6.61
N LEU A 170 -1.11 -13.15 6.86
CA LEU A 170 0.13 -12.52 7.30
C LEU A 170 0.60 -13.07 8.65
N LYS A 171 -0.29 -13.37 9.58
CA LYS A 171 0.06 -14.05 10.85
C LYS A 171 0.74 -15.39 10.60
N LYS A 172 0.24 -16.19 9.65
CA LYS A 172 0.87 -17.48 9.27
C LYS A 172 2.26 -17.27 8.67
N ILE A 173 2.40 -16.31 7.75
CA ILE A 173 3.70 -16.00 7.13
C ILE A 173 4.69 -15.46 8.17
N LYS A 174 4.26 -14.52 9.03
CA LYS A 174 5.08 -13.98 10.13
C LYS A 174 5.54 -15.07 11.09
N LYS A 175 4.64 -15.99 11.49
CA LYS A 175 4.99 -17.12 12.36
C LYS A 175 6.08 -17.98 11.73
N TYR A 176 5.90 -18.39 10.47
CA TYR A 176 6.90 -19.19 9.77
C TYR A 176 8.24 -18.45 9.60
N ALA A 177 8.19 -17.17 9.24
CA ALA A 177 9.39 -16.35 9.04
C ALA A 177 10.18 -16.19 10.34
N LYS A 178 9.50 -16.02 11.48
CA LYS A 178 10.12 -15.96 12.81
C LYS A 178 10.74 -17.30 13.22
N GLU A 179 10.03 -18.41 13.02
CA GLU A 179 10.53 -19.77 13.33
C GLU A 179 11.78 -20.15 12.52
N ASN A 180 11.95 -19.57 11.33
CA ASN A 180 13.04 -19.90 10.41
C ASN A 180 14.11 -18.80 10.29
N GLU A 181 14.01 -17.72 11.09
CA GLU A 181 14.89 -16.54 11.02
C GLU A 181 15.02 -15.94 9.62
N LEU A 182 13.92 -15.88 8.87
CA LEU A 182 13.88 -15.37 7.50
C LEU A 182 13.32 -13.95 7.45
N ASP A 183 14.01 -13.06 6.73
CA ASP A 183 13.43 -11.77 6.33
C ASP A 183 12.67 -11.97 5.00
N VAL A 184 11.34 -11.86 5.06
CA VAL A 184 10.43 -12.05 3.92
C VAL A 184 9.89 -10.70 3.48
N LYS A 185 10.23 -10.26 2.27
CA LYS A 185 9.51 -9.16 1.63
C LYS A 185 8.29 -9.72 0.92
N LEU A 186 7.10 -9.20 1.25
CA LEU A 186 5.84 -9.77 0.75
C LEU A 186 5.76 -9.73 -0.78
N GLU A 187 6.29 -8.68 -1.39
CA GLU A 187 6.40 -8.55 -2.85
C GLU A 187 7.30 -9.63 -3.46
N GLU A 188 8.51 -9.83 -2.91
CA GLU A 188 9.44 -10.86 -3.39
C GLU A 188 8.80 -12.25 -3.31
N LEU A 189 8.06 -12.54 -2.24
CA LEU A 189 7.33 -13.79 -2.07
C LEU A 189 6.23 -13.96 -3.13
N ARG A 190 5.46 -12.90 -3.44
CA ARG A 190 4.42 -12.95 -4.48
C ARG A 190 5.00 -13.17 -5.88
N VAL A 191 6.11 -12.50 -6.21
CA VAL A 191 6.81 -12.70 -7.48
C VAL A 191 7.31 -14.15 -7.59
N TYR A 192 7.94 -14.67 -6.53
CA TYR A 192 8.41 -16.05 -6.49
C TYR A 192 7.27 -17.06 -6.71
N ILE A 193 6.14 -16.87 -6.01
CA ILE A 193 4.94 -17.71 -6.17
C ILE A 193 4.44 -17.67 -7.63
N GLN A 194 4.34 -16.48 -8.21
CA GLN A 194 3.88 -16.31 -9.59
C GLN A 194 4.80 -17.04 -10.58
N GLU A 195 6.12 -16.94 -10.41
CA GLU A 195 7.08 -17.65 -11.27
C GLU A 195 6.96 -19.18 -11.14
N GLN A 196 6.83 -19.70 -9.91
CA GLN A 196 6.69 -21.14 -9.68
C GLN A 196 5.42 -21.69 -10.31
N GLN A 197 4.30 -20.98 -10.20
CA GLN A 197 3.04 -21.41 -10.82
C GLN A 197 3.10 -21.38 -12.34
N LYS A 198 3.73 -20.35 -12.93
CA LYS A 198 3.98 -20.30 -14.38
C LYS A 198 4.83 -21.48 -14.85
N ARG A 199 5.90 -21.84 -14.13
CA ARG A 199 6.74 -23.01 -14.44
C ARG A 199 5.97 -24.32 -14.39
N ARG A 200 5.00 -24.42 -13.47
CA ARG A 200 4.14 -25.60 -13.28
C ARG A 200 2.89 -25.61 -14.17
N GLN A 201 2.70 -24.58 -15.01
CA GLN A 201 1.49 -24.38 -15.84
C GLN A 201 0.18 -24.34 -15.01
N GLU A 202 0.25 -23.93 -13.75
CA GLU A 202 -0.93 -23.78 -12.87
C GLU A 202 -1.62 -22.43 -13.10
N LYS A 203 -2.95 -22.36 -12.92
CA LYS A 203 -3.70 -21.10 -13.01
C LYS A 203 -3.35 -20.19 -11.82
N TYR A 204 -2.60 -19.11 -12.09
CA TYR A 204 -2.31 -18.06 -11.11
C TYR A 204 -3.53 -17.14 -10.92
N SER A 205 -4.04 -17.03 -9.68
CA SER A 205 -5.04 -16.01 -9.34
C SER A 205 -4.34 -14.74 -8.89
N PHE A 206 -4.54 -13.65 -9.64
CA PHE A 206 -3.95 -12.36 -9.32
C PHE A 206 -4.45 -11.79 -7.99
N ILE A 207 -5.76 -11.90 -7.75
CA ILE A 207 -6.39 -11.47 -6.50
C ILE A 207 -5.93 -12.42 -5.40
N LEU A 208 -6.28 -13.71 -5.50
CA LEU A 208 -5.95 -14.70 -4.48
C LEU A 208 -4.55 -15.31 -4.68
N SER A 209 -3.53 -14.46 -4.69
CA SER A 209 -2.11 -14.86 -4.92
C SER A 209 -1.59 -15.97 -4.00
N PHE A 210 -2.20 -16.14 -2.82
CA PHE A 210 -1.85 -17.17 -1.83
C PHE A 210 -2.86 -18.31 -1.71
N LYS A 211 -3.96 -18.33 -2.50
CA LYS A 211 -4.89 -19.46 -2.54
C LYS A 211 -4.38 -20.45 -3.58
N GLN A 212 -3.87 -21.59 -3.11
CA GLN A 212 -3.13 -22.55 -3.93
C GLN A 212 -3.57 -23.98 -3.62
N ASN A 213 -3.33 -24.89 -4.57
CA ASN A 213 -3.57 -26.33 -4.41
C ASN A 213 -2.59 -26.99 -3.42
N LYS A 214 -1.45 -26.35 -3.14
CA LYS A 214 -0.46 -26.77 -2.14
C LYS A 214 -0.55 -25.90 -0.87
N PRO A 215 -0.26 -26.47 0.30
CA PRO A 215 -0.27 -25.73 1.56
C PRO A 215 0.84 -24.65 1.56
N LEU A 216 0.50 -23.46 2.04
CA LEU A 216 1.38 -22.28 2.14
C LEU A 216 2.78 -22.58 2.72
N LYS A 217 2.88 -23.56 3.62
CA LYS A 217 4.14 -23.99 4.25
C LYS A 217 5.16 -24.52 3.24
N GLU A 218 4.74 -25.32 2.27
CA GLU A 218 5.64 -25.88 1.25
C GLU A 218 6.26 -24.78 0.37
N PHE A 219 5.48 -23.74 0.02
CA PHE A 219 6.00 -22.60 -0.73
C PHE A 219 7.01 -21.79 0.08
N LEU A 220 6.80 -21.66 1.39
CA LEU A 220 7.76 -20.97 2.25
C LEU A 220 9.05 -21.78 2.43
N ASP A 221 8.96 -23.12 2.48
CA ASP A 221 10.13 -24.01 2.49
C ASP A 221 10.93 -23.90 1.18
N ASP A 222 10.25 -23.89 0.03
CA ASP A 222 10.89 -23.72 -1.29
C ASP A 222 11.49 -22.32 -1.46
N TYR A 223 10.81 -21.28 -0.96
CA TYR A 223 11.32 -19.91 -0.92
C TYR A 223 12.59 -19.81 -0.06
N LYS A 224 12.58 -20.40 1.15
CA LYS A 224 13.75 -20.50 2.05
C LYS A 224 14.94 -21.14 1.34
N LYS A 225 14.73 -22.29 0.69
CA LYS A 225 15.77 -22.98 -0.08
C LYS A 225 16.34 -22.07 -1.15
N SER A 226 15.48 -21.38 -1.91
CA SER A 226 15.91 -20.49 -3.00
C SER A 226 16.75 -19.30 -2.52
N LYS A 227 16.45 -18.72 -1.34
CA LYS A 227 17.30 -17.70 -0.70
C LYS A 227 18.67 -18.26 -0.30
N SER A 228 18.74 -19.49 0.21
CA SER A 228 20.01 -20.10 0.65
C SER A 228 20.95 -20.44 -0.52
N THR A 229 20.42 -20.81 -1.69
CA THR A 229 21.23 -21.28 -2.83
C THR A 229 21.83 -20.13 -3.67
N LYS A 230 21.65 -18.85 -3.28
CA LYS A 230 22.03 -17.64 -4.07
C LYS A 230 21.51 -17.61 -5.52
N LYS A 231 20.67 -18.56 -5.96
CA LYS A 231 20.37 -18.81 -7.37
C LYS A 231 19.17 -18.03 -7.90
N SER A 232 18.51 -17.20 -7.08
CA SER A 232 17.42 -16.36 -7.56
C SER A 232 17.26 -15.12 -6.69
N PHE A 233 18.14 -14.13 -6.81
CA PHE A 233 17.83 -12.73 -6.47
C PHE A 233 18.79 -11.79 -7.21
N LYS A 234 18.83 -11.91 -8.55
CA LYS A 234 19.33 -10.84 -9.43
C LYS A 234 18.25 -9.77 -9.74
N LEU A 235 17.09 -9.87 -9.09
CA LEU A 235 15.87 -9.14 -9.48
C LEU A 235 15.70 -7.73 -8.86
N PHE A 236 16.51 -7.35 -7.85
CA PHE A 236 16.48 -6.00 -7.28
C PHE A 236 17.86 -5.33 -7.15
N ARG A 237 18.92 -5.99 -7.60
CA ARG A 237 20.23 -5.35 -7.83
C ARG A 237 20.31 -5.00 -9.32
N LYS A 238 19.74 -3.87 -9.70
CA LYS A 238 20.28 -3.14 -10.83
C LYS A 238 21.54 -2.43 -10.31
N ASN A 239 22.61 -2.57 -11.09
CA ASN A 239 23.93 -1.99 -10.89
C ASN A 239 23.88 -0.53 -10.41
#